data_AF-A0A521PGH1-F1
#
_entry.id   AF-A0A521PGH1-F1
#
_cell.length_a   1.000
_cell.length_b   1.000
_cell.length_c   1.000
_cell.angle_alpha   90.00
_cell.angle_beta   90.00
_cell.angle_gamma   90.00
#
_symmetry.space_group_name_H-M   'P 1'
#
loop_
_entity.id
_entity.type
_entity.pdbx_description
1 polymer ?
#
loop_
_entity_poly.entity_id
_entity_poly.type
_entity_poly.pdbx_seq_one_letter_code
_entity_poly.pdbx_strand_id
1 'polypeptide(L)'
;MIRILTLAAVAALVAAPASAQSMRVAVAGKSTEQLHVDITKAAKKVCMQAVVGASFPREMYASCYKHAVADAVARANDPALASVAGIKLASR
;
A
#
# COMPACT_ATOMS: atom_id res chain seq x y z
N MET A 1 -24.02 8.77 -0.86
CA MET A 1 -23.67 7.33 -0.90
C MET A 1 -22.17 7.20 -0.70
N ILE A 2 -21.72 6.70 0.45
CA ILE A 2 -20.29 6.65 0.85
C ILE A 2 -19.69 5.34 0.33
N ARG A 3 -18.56 5.38 -0.38
CA ARG A 3 -17.84 4.18 -0.86
C ARG A 3 -16.57 3.98 -0.04
N ILE A 4 -16.56 2.93 0.80
CA ILE A 4 -15.43 2.52 1.62
C ILE A 4 -14.77 1.33 0.93
N LEU A 5 -13.46 1.41 0.68
CA LEU A 5 -12.72 0.33 0.02
C LEU A 5 -11.83 -0.39 1.04
N THR A 6 -12.04 -1.69 1.17
CA THR A 6 -11.26 -2.59 2.02
C THR A 6 -10.28 -3.38 1.15
N LEU A 7 -9.00 -3.29 1.51
CA LEU A 7 -7.90 -4.05 0.95
C LEU A 7 -7.71 -5.32 1.78
N ALA A 8 -7.86 -6.49 1.16
CA ALA A 8 -7.61 -7.77 1.81
C ALA A 8 -6.60 -8.57 0.98
N ALA A 9 -5.44 -8.84 1.56
CA ALA A 9 -4.42 -9.73 1.01
C ALA A 9 -4.70 -11.15 1.51
N VAL A 10 -4.96 -12.09 0.59
CA VAL A 10 -5.06 -13.51 0.93
C VAL A 10 -3.68 -14.13 0.72
N ALA A 11 -2.93 -14.31 1.80
CA ALA A 11 -1.69 -15.07 1.81
C ALA A 11 -1.94 -16.38 2.54
N ALA A 12 -2.13 -17.47 1.79
CA ALA A 12 -1.98 -18.81 2.31
C ALA A 12 -0.50 -19.16 2.23
N LEU A 13 0.24 -19.00 3.33
CA LEU A 13 1.48 -19.73 3.67
C LEU A 13 1.77 -19.45 5.16
N VAL A 14 2.06 -20.51 5.89
CA VAL A 14 2.12 -20.60 7.35
C VAL A 14 3.22 -19.69 7.93
N ALA A 15 2.81 -18.54 8.44
CA ALA A 15 3.48 -17.79 9.50
C ALA A 15 2.42 -16.88 10.12
N ALA A 16 2.42 -16.76 11.45
CA ALA A 16 1.45 -16.00 12.23
C ALA A 16 1.07 -14.65 11.57
N PRO A 17 -0.18 -14.18 11.72
CA PRO A 17 -0.56 -12.89 11.16
C PRO A 17 0.32 -11.85 11.84
N ALA A 18 1.32 -11.34 11.13
CA ALA A 18 1.93 -10.07 11.47
C ALA A 18 0.80 -9.07 11.31
N SER A 19 0.14 -8.79 12.44
CA SER A 19 -1.02 -7.92 12.65
C SER A 19 -1.37 -7.13 11.39
N ALA A 20 -2.44 -7.52 10.70
CA ALA A 20 -2.94 -6.83 9.52
C ALA A 20 -3.25 -5.37 9.91
N GLN A 21 -2.24 -4.50 9.79
CA GLN A 21 -2.33 -3.13 10.26
C GLN A 21 -2.96 -2.31 9.16
N SER A 22 -4.29 -2.28 9.15
CA SER A 22 -5.04 -1.53 8.15
C SER A 22 -4.86 -0.03 8.37
N MET A 23 -4.32 0.68 7.36
CA MET A 23 -4.24 2.14 7.36
C MET A 23 -5.21 2.69 6.32
N ARG A 24 -6.17 3.51 6.75
CA ARG A 24 -7.16 4.11 5.86
C ARG A 24 -6.61 5.42 5.27
N VAL A 25 -6.68 5.56 3.96
CA VAL A 25 -6.33 6.80 3.26
C VAL A 25 -7.63 7.48 2.83
N ALA A 26 -7.85 8.70 3.32
CA ALA A 26 -8.98 9.51 2.86
C ALA A 26 -8.74 9.96 1.41
N VAL A 27 -9.72 9.67 0.55
CA VAL A 27 -9.65 9.91 -0.91
C VAL A 27 -10.38 11.20 -1.32
N ALA A 28 -11.36 11.64 -0.53
CA ALA A 28 -12.22 12.77 -0.88
C ALA A 28 -11.46 14.10 -0.93
N GLY A 29 -11.62 14.83 -2.04
CA GLY A 29 -11.08 16.18 -2.22
C GLY A 29 -9.56 16.25 -2.44
N LYS A 30 -8.86 15.12 -2.59
CA LYS A 30 -7.42 15.10 -2.85
C LYS A 30 -7.13 15.02 -4.34
N SER A 31 -6.06 15.69 -4.77
CA SER A 31 -5.51 15.45 -6.10
C SER A 31 -4.88 14.06 -6.19
N THR A 32 -4.74 13.53 -7.41
CA THR A 32 -4.07 12.27 -7.71
C THR A 32 -2.65 12.19 -7.14
N GLU A 33 -1.90 13.29 -7.21
CA GLU A 33 -0.56 13.41 -6.65
C GLU A 33 -0.57 13.34 -5.12
N GLN A 34 -1.50 14.04 -4.47
CA GLN A 34 -1.65 14.01 -3.01
C GLN A 34 -2.06 12.61 -2.53
N LEU A 35 -2.99 11.98 -3.25
CA LEU A 35 -3.46 10.64 -2.96
C LEU A 35 -2.31 9.62 -3.08
N HIS A 36 -1.50 9.71 -4.14
CA HIS A 36 -0.33 8.85 -4.30
C HIS A 36 0.72 9.07 -3.20
N VAL A 37 0.96 10.32 -2.78
CA VAL A 37 1.85 10.64 -1.65
C VAL A 37 1.33 10.05 -0.34
N ASP A 38 0.03 10.13 -0.07
CA ASP A 38 -0.56 9.52 1.13
C ASP A 38 -0.48 7.99 1.11
N ILE A 39 -0.76 7.37 -0.05
CA ILE A 39 -0.65 5.91 -0.21
C ILE A 39 0.78 5.46 0.05
N THR A 40 1.76 6.12 -0.56
CA THR A 40 3.18 5.75 -0.38
C THR A 40 3.67 5.98 1.05
N LYS A 41 3.19 7.03 1.72
CA LYS A 41 3.49 7.30 3.14
C LYS A 41 2.86 6.25 4.06
N ALA A 42 1.61 5.87 3.80
CA ALA A 42 0.90 4.82 4.54
C ALA A 42 1.60 3.46 4.35
N ALA A 43 1.92 3.10 3.12
CA ALA A 43 2.64 1.87 2.79
C ALA A 43 4.00 1.80 3.50
N LYS A 44 4.77 2.90 3.49
CA LYS A 44 6.06 2.98 4.22
C LYS A 44 5.87 2.69 5.71
N LYS A 45 4.87 3.28 6.36
CA LYS A 45 4.63 3.09 7.79
C LYS A 45 4.24 1.65 8.12
N VAL A 46 3.30 1.08 7.37
CA VAL A 46 2.86 -0.31 7.57
C VAL A 46 4.02 -1.28 7.31
N CYS A 47 4.77 -1.10 6.23
CA CYS A 47 5.87 -2.00 5.88
C CYS A 47 7.07 -1.87 6.82
N MET A 48 7.38 -0.67 7.35
CA MET A 48 8.41 -0.52 8.38
C MET A 48 8.06 -1.29 9.65
N GLN A 49 6.78 -1.29 10.04
CA GLN A 49 6.32 -2.03 11.22
C GLN A 49 6.27 -3.55 10.95
N ALA A 50 5.93 -3.96 9.73
CA ALA A 50 5.85 -5.37 9.35
C ALA A 50 7.22 -6.07 9.31
N VAL A 51 8.32 -5.33 9.14
CA VAL A 51 9.67 -5.92 9.07
C VAL A 51 10.41 -5.91 10.40
N VAL A 52 9.80 -5.41 11.48
CA VAL A 52 10.41 -5.45 12.81
C VAL A 52 10.58 -6.91 13.24
N GLY A 53 11.82 -7.32 13.52
CA GLY A 53 12.14 -8.70 13.90
C GLY A 53 12.23 -9.69 12.73
N ALA A 54 12.14 -9.22 11.48
CA ALA A 54 12.32 -10.08 10.31
C ALA A 54 13.79 -10.45 10.09
N SER A 55 14.04 -11.67 9.61
CA SER A 55 15.40 -12.13 9.23
C SER A 55 15.98 -11.39 8.02
N PHE A 56 15.10 -10.93 7.11
CA PHE A 56 15.46 -10.25 5.86
C PHE A 56 14.65 -8.95 5.72
N PRO A 57 14.92 -7.93 6.55
CA PRO A 57 14.04 -6.76 6.67
C PRO A 57 14.06 -5.88 5.42
N ARG A 58 15.16 -5.85 4.65
CA ARG A 58 15.22 -5.04 3.42
C ARG A 58 14.36 -5.63 2.31
N GLU A 59 14.46 -6.93 2.12
CA GLU A 59 13.77 -7.70 1.09
C GLU A 59 12.27 -7.74 1.38
N MET A 60 11.92 -8.03 2.64
CA MET A 60 10.53 -8.00 3.11
C MET A 60 9.92 -6.60 2.99
N TYR A 61 10.69 -5.54 3.31
CA TYR A 61 10.21 -4.17 3.16
C TYR A 61 9.96 -3.83 1.68
N ALA A 62 10.89 -4.16 0.79
CA ALA A 62 10.76 -3.88 -0.64
C ALA A 62 9.56 -4.59 -1.26
N SER A 63 9.36 -5.88 -0.91
CA SER A 63 8.21 -6.66 -1.36
C SER A 63 6.89 -6.10 -0.81
N CYS A 64 6.83 -5.85 0.50
CA CYS A 64 5.65 -5.25 1.15
C CYS A 64 5.30 -3.90 0.52
N TYR A 65 6.28 -3.04 0.30
CA TYR A 65 6.04 -1.70 -0.21
C TYR A 65 5.46 -1.73 -1.64
N LYS A 66 6.03 -2.54 -2.53
CA LYS A 66 5.53 -2.68 -3.91
C LYS A 66 4.10 -3.20 -3.92
N HIS A 67 3.81 -4.25 -3.15
CA HIS A 67 2.47 -4.82 -3.07
C HIS A 67 1.46 -3.87 -2.43
N ALA A 68 1.81 -3.22 -1.32
CA ALA A 68 0.89 -2.32 -0.61
C ALA A 68 0.49 -1.11 -1.46
N VAL A 69 1.44 -0.53 -2.22
CA VAL A 69 1.13 0.58 -3.13
C VAL A 69 0.27 0.11 -4.30
N ALA A 70 0.61 -1.02 -4.93
CA ALA A 70 -0.15 -1.55 -6.07
C ALA A 70 -1.59 -1.91 -5.69
N ASP A 71 -1.78 -2.60 -4.56
CA ASP A 71 -3.11 -2.97 -4.05
C ASP A 71 -3.92 -1.72 -3.70
N ALA A 72 -3.32 -0.73 -3.01
CA ALA A 72 -3.98 0.55 -2.68
C ALA A 72 -4.46 1.32 -3.91
N VAL A 73 -3.62 1.38 -4.95
CA VAL A 73 -3.96 2.03 -6.23
C VAL A 73 -5.07 1.27 -6.95
N ALA A 74 -4.99 -0.06 -7.00
CA ALA A 74 -6.02 -0.89 -7.63
C ALA A 74 -7.39 -0.70 -6.94
N ARG A 75 -7.40 -0.50 -5.62
CA ARG A 75 -8.64 -0.35 -4.86
C ARG A 75 -9.21 1.04 -4.94
N ALA A 76 -8.37 2.07 -5.06
CA ALA A 76 -8.83 3.44 -5.31
C ALA A 76 -9.68 3.54 -6.59
N ASN A 77 -9.53 2.61 -7.54
CA ASN A 77 -10.30 2.52 -8.78
C ASN A 77 -10.30 3.85 -9.55
N ASP A 78 -9.13 4.49 -9.57
CA ASP A 78 -8.88 5.76 -10.24
C ASP A 78 -7.79 5.56 -11.31
N PRO A 79 -8.12 5.70 -12.60
CA PRO A 79 -7.18 5.48 -13.69
C PRO A 79 -6.06 6.53 -13.76
N ALA A 80 -6.32 7.75 -13.29
CA ALA A 80 -5.31 8.81 -13.24
C ALA A 80 -4.33 8.58 -12.07
N LEU A 81 -4.79 8.00 -10.97
CA LEU A 81 -3.89 7.52 -9.91
C LEU A 81 -3.03 6.35 -10.39
N ALA A 82 -3.61 5.42 -11.16
CA ALA A 82 -2.90 4.26 -11.69
C ALA A 82 -1.76 4.66 -12.65
N SER A 83 -1.98 5.66 -13.51
CA SER A 83 -0.94 6.17 -14.41
C SER A 83 0.19 6.86 -13.64
N VAL A 84 -0.12 7.74 -12.67
CA VAL A 84 0.88 8.41 -11.82
C VAL A 84 1.68 7.39 -11.00
N ALA A 85 1.01 6.39 -10.44
CA ALA A 85 1.67 5.33 -9.67
C ALA A 85 2.58 4.46 -10.54
N GLY A 86 2.11 4.07 -11.74
CA GLY A 86 2.91 3.30 -12.69
C GLY A 86 4.19 4.03 -13.11
N ILE A 87 4.09 5.33 -13.39
CA ILE A 87 5.25 6.17 -13.74
C ILE A 87 6.24 6.25 -12.57
N LYS A 88 5.77 6.51 -11.34
CA LYS A 88 6.67 6.61 -10.17
C LYS A 88 7.28 5.29 -9.71
N LEU A 89 6.59 4.17 -9.92
CA LEU A 89 7.11 2.83 -9.61
C LEU A 89 8.15 2.36 -10.63
N ALA A 90 8.03 2.78 -11.90
CA ALA A 90 9.03 2.49 -12.93
C ALA A 90 10.32 3.32 -12.76
N SER A 91 10.22 4.51 -12.16
CA SER A 91 11.37 5.40 -11.92
C SER A 91 12.14 5.16 -10.61
N ARG A 92 11.79 4.13 -9.82
CA ARG A 92 12.43 3.79 -8.53
C ARG A 92 13.05 2.40 -8.56
#